data_AF-A0A3D9V566-F1
#
_entry.id   AF-A0A3D9V566-F1
#
_cell.length_a   1.000
_cell.length_b   1.000
_cell.length_c   1.000
_cell.angle_alpha   90.00
_cell.angle_beta   90.00
_cell.angle_gamma   90.00
#
_symmetry.space_group_name_H-M   'P 1'
#
loop_
_entity.id
_entity.type
_entity.pdbx_description
1 polymer ?
#
loop_
_entity_poly.entity_id
_entity_poly.type
_entity_poly.pdbx_seq_one_letter_code
_entity_poly.pdbx_strand_id
1 'polypeptide(L)'
;MSDSRQRRWTPRAKLGSVLPSFDQCYRAVESRDQRFDGWIYVGVTSTGIYCRPSCPAVTPRRRHVRFFPTAAAAQQAGFRACRRCRPDAVPGSPEWDVRADVAARAMRLIDDGLVEREGVTGLAARLGYTTRHLNRILVAELGAGALALARARRAHTARLLLETTTLPITDVAFAAGFGSVRQFNDTVRAVFGATPSAVRDAARRQTPTDGAVAIRLPYRGPYDVEATWRYLADRAVPGLEEVTDQTYRRVLRLHHGTAVVELSPADGFIRCALRLADLRDLGSAAARCRRLLHLDADPDGVVDALGSDPLLGPLVRARPGLRVPGSVDPLEAAVRAIVGQQVSVAAARTVAARLVTSYGERLAAPVGSLTHAFPSAAALAEADQLPMPRARVRTIRALAAAVAAGDLHLDPGTDLNETTAALRAVPGIGPWTASYIALRGLRDPDAFPASDLGIRRALAGLGVPDEPRTIATLAERWRPLRSYAAQHLWTFRSVDPAGRARSDRPGGERLDTDRPRAGHPRDSSAGARTGHAKARRTDTHHGTIRRRGHAA
;
A
#
# COMPACT_ATOMS: atom_id res chain seq x y z
N MET A 1 39.68 44.10 -33.15
CA MET A 1 39.09 45.22 -32.39
C MET A 1 37.63 45.34 -32.76
N SER A 2 36.72 44.84 -31.92
CA SER A 2 35.27 45.11 -32.02
C SER A 2 34.59 44.74 -30.69
N ASP A 3 34.74 45.68 -29.75
CA ASP A 3 33.75 46.17 -28.78
C ASP A 3 32.61 45.22 -28.35
N SER A 4 32.90 44.39 -27.34
CA SER A 4 31.90 43.70 -26.51
C SER A 4 31.38 44.65 -25.44
N ARG A 5 30.26 45.34 -25.74
CA ARG A 5 29.53 46.17 -24.77
C ARG A 5 29.01 45.33 -23.60
N GLN A 6 29.77 45.35 -22.50
CA GLN A 6 29.33 44.97 -21.17
C GLN A 6 28.14 45.85 -20.77
N ARG A 7 26.93 45.29 -20.83
CA ARG A 7 25.76 45.89 -20.17
C ARG A 7 25.99 45.81 -18.66
N ARG A 8 26.40 46.94 -18.06
CA ARG A 8 26.48 47.13 -16.61
C ARG A 8 25.08 46.95 -16.01
N TRP A 9 24.89 45.86 -15.28
CA TRP A 9 23.76 45.68 -14.39
C TRP A 9 23.83 46.77 -13.31
N THR A 10 22.88 47.69 -13.32
CA THR A 10 22.70 48.69 -12.26
C THR A 10 21.61 48.20 -11.31
N PRO A 11 21.92 47.91 -10.04
CA PRO A 11 20.91 47.50 -9.07
C PRO A 11 20.14 48.74 -8.60
N ARG A 12 18.94 48.96 -9.13
CA ARG A 12 18.00 49.94 -8.59
C ARG A 12 16.62 49.32 -8.37
N ALA A 13 16.53 48.56 -7.29
CA ALA A 13 15.35 48.48 -6.41
C ALA A 13 15.83 47.90 -5.08
N LYS A 14 15.84 48.71 -4.01
CA LYS A 14 15.90 48.15 -2.65
C LYS A 14 14.60 47.38 -2.46
N LEU A 15 14.65 46.05 -2.56
CA LEU A 15 13.61 45.22 -1.97
C LEU A 15 13.52 45.63 -0.50
N GLY A 16 12.39 46.23 -0.10
CA GLY A 16 12.08 46.45 1.31
C GLY A 16 12.27 45.15 2.10
N SER A 17 12.56 45.25 3.39
CA SER A 17 12.88 44.07 4.21
C SER A 17 11.88 42.95 3.96
N VAL A 18 12.37 41.83 3.42
CA VAL A 18 11.56 40.63 3.11
C VAL A 18 10.91 40.05 4.39
N LEU A 19 11.39 40.49 5.57
CA LEU A 19 10.90 40.10 6.87
C LEU A 19 9.92 41.15 7.44
N PRO A 20 8.85 40.72 8.13
CA PRO A 20 8.06 41.59 9.00
C PRO A 20 8.91 42.29 10.07
N SER A 21 8.35 43.30 10.73
CA SER A 21 9.05 43.97 11.84
C SER A 21 9.47 42.98 12.94
N PHE A 22 10.51 43.32 13.70
CA PHE A 22 10.98 42.47 14.81
C PHE A 22 9.85 42.14 15.78
N ASP A 23 8.98 43.10 16.09
CA ASP A 23 7.84 42.89 16.98
C ASP A 23 6.82 41.90 16.44
N GLN A 24 6.52 41.95 15.14
CA GLN A 24 5.63 40.98 14.48
C GLN A 24 6.25 39.59 14.49
N CYS A 25 7.53 39.48 14.13
CA CYS A 25 8.25 38.22 14.15
C CYS A 25 8.32 37.63 15.56
N TYR A 26 8.61 38.45 16.58
CA TYR A 26 8.71 38.00 17.96
C TYR A 26 7.35 37.59 18.55
N ARG A 27 6.28 38.32 18.22
CA ARG A 27 4.90 37.90 18.59
C ARG A 27 4.56 36.54 18.00
N ALA A 28 4.94 36.26 16.74
CA ALA A 28 4.72 34.95 16.13
C ALA A 28 5.46 33.82 16.87
N VAL A 29 6.65 34.09 17.44
CA VAL A 29 7.36 33.12 18.30
C VAL A 29 6.68 32.96 19.65
N GLU A 30 6.23 34.05 20.27
CA GLU A 30 5.50 33.99 21.56
C GLU A 30 4.20 33.22 21.45
N SER A 31 3.44 33.43 20.37
CA SER A 31 2.19 32.73 20.09
C SER A 31 2.40 31.35 19.48
N ARG A 32 3.64 30.98 19.10
CA ARG A 32 4.00 29.75 18.39
C ARG A 32 3.18 29.55 17.11
N ASP A 33 3.03 30.62 16.34
CA ASP A 33 2.16 30.64 15.15
C ASP A 33 2.81 29.87 13.99
N GLN A 34 2.24 28.70 13.69
CA GLN A 34 2.69 27.82 12.59
C GLN A 34 2.57 28.48 11.21
N ARG A 35 1.72 29.50 11.04
CA ARG A 35 1.58 30.20 9.74
C ARG A 35 2.85 30.95 9.33
N PHE A 36 3.73 31.24 10.30
CA PHE A 36 5.02 31.88 10.08
C PHE A 36 6.16 30.87 9.88
N ASP A 37 5.91 29.56 10.02
CA ASP A 37 6.90 28.52 9.73
C ASP A 37 7.26 28.55 8.25
N GLY A 38 8.56 28.54 7.95
CA GLY A 38 9.06 28.62 6.58
C GLY A 38 9.08 30.05 6.00
N TRP A 39 8.31 30.98 6.58
CA TRP A 39 8.36 32.41 6.22
C TRP A 39 9.46 33.16 6.97
N ILE A 40 9.67 32.82 8.25
CA ILE A 40 10.74 33.36 9.08
C ILE A 40 11.41 32.26 9.91
N TYR A 41 12.67 32.46 10.28
CA TYR A 41 13.45 31.56 11.13
C TYR A 41 14.06 32.34 12.29
N VAL A 42 14.12 31.71 13.46
CA VAL A 42 14.47 32.35 14.74
C VAL A 42 15.84 31.85 15.20
N GLY A 43 16.91 32.61 14.98
CA GLY A 43 18.22 32.34 15.55
C GLY A 43 18.32 32.82 17.00
N VAL A 44 18.70 31.91 17.90
CA VAL A 44 18.88 32.16 19.32
C VAL A 44 20.36 32.32 19.61
N THR A 45 20.82 33.56 19.80
CA THR A 45 22.25 33.89 19.93
C THR A 45 22.90 33.27 21.15
N SER A 46 22.14 33.04 22.23
CA SER A 46 22.65 32.40 23.43
C SER A 46 22.94 30.92 23.29
N THR A 47 22.35 30.23 22.30
CA THR A 47 22.55 28.78 22.08
C THR A 47 23.17 28.45 20.73
N GLY A 48 23.26 29.42 19.81
CA GLY A 48 23.69 29.19 18.44
C GLY A 48 22.73 28.30 17.65
N ILE A 49 21.45 28.24 18.03
CA ILE A 49 20.44 27.39 17.39
C ILE A 49 19.44 28.27 16.64
N TYR A 50 19.07 27.90 15.41
CA TYR A 50 17.89 28.48 14.76
C TYR A 50 16.69 27.53 14.80
N CYS A 51 15.50 28.10 14.94
CA CYS A 51 14.22 27.41 15.12
C CYS A 51 13.16 27.94 14.15
N ARG A 52 12.05 27.22 14.03
CA ARG A 52 10.79 27.74 13.49
C ARG A 52 10.03 28.54 14.55
N PRO A 53 9.16 29.50 14.18
CA PRO A 53 8.27 30.19 15.11
C PRO A 53 7.39 29.26 15.95
N SER A 54 6.89 28.17 15.38
CA SER A 54 6.09 27.15 16.08
C SER A 54 6.87 26.28 17.09
N CYS A 55 8.19 26.46 17.21
CA CYS A 55 9.04 25.58 17.98
C CYS A 55 8.57 25.50 19.45
N PRO A 56 8.35 24.29 20.00
CA PRO A 56 7.87 24.11 21.38
C PRO A 56 8.96 24.35 22.44
N ALA A 57 10.15 24.82 22.03
CA ALA A 57 11.19 25.25 22.97
C ALA A 57 10.70 26.42 23.83
N VAL A 58 11.40 26.67 24.93
CA VAL A 58 11.17 27.86 25.75
C VAL A 58 11.43 29.09 24.88
N THR A 59 10.48 30.03 24.87
CA THR A 59 10.60 31.25 24.07
C THR A 59 11.83 32.04 24.54
N PRO A 60 12.84 32.25 23.67
CA PRO A 60 14.06 32.97 24.01
C PRO A 60 13.76 34.45 24.28
N ARG A 61 14.48 35.07 25.22
CA ARG A 61 14.32 36.50 25.52
C ARG A 61 14.65 37.33 24.28
N ARG A 62 13.89 38.41 24.04
CA ARG A 62 14.03 39.37 22.93
C ARG A 62 15.48 39.70 22.55
N ARG A 63 16.31 40.03 23.53
CA ARG A 63 17.74 40.38 23.33
C ARG A 63 18.62 39.27 22.74
N HIS A 64 18.17 38.00 22.79
CA HIS A 64 18.91 36.86 22.26
C HIS A 64 18.33 36.33 20.94
N VAL A 65 17.44 37.09 20.29
CA VAL A 65 16.75 36.65 19.08
C VAL A 65 17.20 37.44 17.86
N ARG A 66 17.47 36.72 16.77
CA ARG A 66 17.66 37.27 15.43
C ARG A 66 16.75 36.52 14.45
N PHE A 67 16.16 37.22 13.50
CA PHE A 67 15.29 36.62 12.50
C PHE A 67 15.99 36.50 11.15
N PHE A 68 15.70 35.41 10.44
CA PHE A 68 16.25 35.10 9.12
C PHE A 68 15.12 34.74 8.15
N PRO A 69 15.22 35.12 6.86
CA PRO A 69 14.20 34.81 5.87
C PRO A 69 14.25 33.36 5.38
N THR A 70 15.39 32.68 5.54
CA THR A 70 15.58 31.29 5.11
C THR A 70 16.43 30.52 6.12
N ALA A 71 16.26 29.19 6.15
CA ALA A 71 17.14 28.29 6.91
C ALA A 71 18.62 28.44 6.49
N ALA A 72 18.87 28.58 5.19
CA ALA A 72 20.21 28.79 4.65
C ALA A 72 20.86 30.09 5.17
N ALA A 73 20.10 31.19 5.28
CA ALA A 73 20.60 32.44 5.83
C ALA A 73 20.97 32.31 7.33
N ALA A 74 20.19 31.54 8.10
CA ALA A 74 20.52 31.25 9.50
C ALA A 74 21.79 30.39 9.64
N GLN A 75 21.95 29.39 8.77
CA GLN A 75 23.14 28.53 8.76
C GLN A 75 24.42 29.30 8.38
N GLN A 76 24.35 30.15 7.34
CA GLN A 76 25.46 31.03 6.96
C GLN A 76 25.83 32.01 8.08
N ALA A 77 24.86 32.42 8.89
CA ALA A 77 25.09 33.25 10.08
C ALA A 77 25.63 32.46 11.29
N GLY A 78 25.97 31.18 11.13
CA GLY A 78 26.60 30.34 12.15
C GLY A 78 25.65 29.62 13.09
N PHE A 79 24.34 29.61 12.81
CA PHE A 79 23.36 28.90 13.65
C PHE A 79 23.17 27.45 13.18
N ARG A 80 23.15 26.50 14.12
CA ARG A 80 22.79 25.11 13.86
C ARG A 80 21.27 24.93 13.89
N ALA A 81 20.74 24.04 13.05
CA ALA A 81 19.33 23.69 13.07
C ALA A 81 18.88 23.11 14.42
N CYS A 82 17.70 23.52 14.88
CA CYS A 82 17.09 22.97 16.08
C CYS A 82 16.64 21.53 15.84
N ARG A 83 17.15 20.61 16.67
CA ARG A 83 16.76 19.19 16.61
C ARG A 83 15.30 18.93 16.97
N ARG A 84 14.64 19.88 17.63
CA ARG A 84 13.26 19.73 18.14
C ARG A 84 12.21 20.10 17.10
N CYS A 85 12.40 21.21 16.39
CA CYS A 85 11.48 21.64 15.34
C CYS A 85 12.03 21.38 13.93
N ARG A 86 13.23 20.82 13.76
CA ARG A 86 13.85 20.50 12.46
C ARG A 86 13.56 21.53 11.36
N PRO A 87 13.98 22.80 11.55
CA PRO A 87 13.72 23.87 10.59
C PRO A 87 14.46 23.68 9.26
N ASP A 88 15.35 22.71 9.19
CA ASP A 88 16.10 22.25 8.03
C ASP A 88 15.37 21.15 7.23
N ALA A 89 14.28 20.60 7.75
CA ALA A 89 13.43 19.68 6.99
C ALA A 89 12.75 20.40 5.81
N VAL A 90 12.30 19.63 4.81
CA VAL A 90 11.60 20.18 3.65
C VAL A 90 10.15 20.52 4.04
N PRO A 91 9.63 21.74 3.77
CA PRO A 91 8.23 22.07 3.99
C PRO A 91 7.26 21.03 3.43
N GLY A 92 6.33 20.55 4.26
CA GLY A 92 5.35 19.52 3.89
C GLY A 92 5.83 18.07 4.01
N SER A 93 7.09 17.82 4.38
CA SER A 93 7.57 16.47 4.73
C SER A 93 7.12 16.02 6.12
N PRO A 94 7.07 14.70 6.42
CA PRO A 94 6.76 14.21 7.77
C PRO A 94 7.70 14.76 8.85
N GLU A 95 8.96 15.03 8.51
CA GLU A 95 9.93 15.63 9.43
C GLU A 95 9.71 17.12 9.68
N TRP A 96 9.01 17.81 8.76
CA TRP A 96 8.61 19.21 8.91
C TRP A 96 7.40 19.36 9.85
N ASP A 97 6.46 18.42 9.84
CA ASP A 97 5.36 18.40 10.80
C ASP A 97 5.13 17.03 11.43
N VAL A 98 5.97 16.74 12.43
CA VAL A 98 5.91 15.51 13.21
C VAL A 98 4.54 15.35 13.90
N ARG A 99 3.86 16.46 14.25
CA ARG A 99 2.54 16.35 14.91
C ARG A 99 1.47 15.96 13.92
N ALA A 100 1.44 16.59 12.75
CA ALA A 100 0.54 16.22 11.68
C ALA A 100 0.79 14.77 11.20
N ASP A 101 2.06 14.34 11.09
CA ASP A 101 2.39 12.94 10.77
C ASP A 101 1.86 11.97 11.84
N VAL A 102 2.12 12.24 13.13
CA VAL A 102 1.62 11.41 14.23
C VAL A 102 0.10 11.36 14.25
N ALA A 103 -0.58 12.48 13.99
CA ALA A 103 -2.03 12.52 13.88
C ALA A 103 -2.55 11.68 12.70
N ALA A 104 -1.90 11.78 11.53
CA ALA A 104 -2.25 11.00 10.35
C ALA A 104 -2.01 9.50 10.58
N ARG A 105 -0.89 9.12 11.20
CA ARG A 105 -0.58 7.74 11.61
C ARG A 105 -1.61 7.20 12.59
N ALA A 106 -2.00 8.01 13.58
CA ALA A 106 -3.05 7.64 14.54
C ALA A 106 -4.38 7.37 13.84
N MET A 107 -4.79 8.22 12.89
CA MET A 107 -6.01 8.01 12.11
C MET A 107 -5.97 6.70 11.31
N ARG A 108 -4.84 6.36 10.67
CA ARG A 108 -4.68 5.08 9.96
C ARG A 108 -4.82 3.86 10.88
N LEU A 109 -4.31 3.95 12.11
CA LEU A 109 -4.45 2.89 13.12
C LEU A 109 -5.87 2.81 13.68
N ILE A 110 -6.53 3.95 13.91
CA ILE A 110 -7.94 4.02 14.31
C ILE A 110 -8.82 3.39 13.23
N ASP A 111 -8.59 3.72 11.96
CA ASP A 111 -9.34 3.15 10.84
C ASP A 111 -9.10 1.65 10.64
N ASP A 112 -7.91 1.17 11.02
CA ASP A 112 -7.60 -0.26 11.08
C ASP A 112 -8.23 -0.97 12.29
N GLY A 113 -8.87 -0.23 13.21
CA GLY A 113 -9.54 -0.77 14.40
C GLY A 113 -8.62 -0.99 15.60
N LEU A 114 -7.44 -0.37 15.66
CA LEU A 114 -6.48 -0.58 16.75
C LEU A 114 -7.05 -0.17 18.12
N VAL A 115 -7.86 0.91 18.17
CA VAL A 115 -8.45 1.40 19.42
C VAL A 115 -9.47 0.40 19.97
N GLU A 116 -10.19 -0.31 19.12
CA GLU A 116 -11.10 -1.37 19.53
C GLU A 116 -10.36 -2.58 20.08
N ARG A 117 -9.20 -2.92 19.51
CA ARG A 117 -8.38 -4.07 19.94
C ARG A 117 -7.61 -3.84 21.22
N GLU A 118 -6.93 -2.71 21.32
CA GLU A 118 -5.91 -2.45 22.36
C GLU A 118 -6.17 -1.16 23.15
N GLY A 119 -7.27 -0.48 22.87
CA GLY A 119 -7.62 0.79 23.51
C GLY A 119 -6.72 1.95 23.09
N VAL A 120 -6.93 3.11 23.73
CA VAL A 120 -6.11 4.31 23.51
C VAL A 120 -4.68 4.11 24.03
N THR A 121 -4.49 3.23 25.02
CA THR A 121 -3.17 2.87 25.54
C THR A 121 -2.34 2.14 24.50
N GLY A 122 -2.90 1.13 23.82
CA GLY A 122 -2.23 0.43 22.72
C GLY A 122 -1.90 1.37 21.56
N LEU A 123 -2.84 2.22 21.15
CA LEU A 123 -2.59 3.25 20.13
C LEU A 123 -1.42 4.16 20.48
N ALA A 124 -1.32 4.62 21.73
CA ALA A 124 -0.25 5.50 22.18
C ALA A 124 1.10 4.76 22.21
N ALA A 125 1.14 3.54 22.74
CA ALA A 125 2.33 2.70 22.72
C ALA A 125 2.83 2.45 21.29
N ARG A 126 1.92 2.14 20.36
CA ARG A 126 2.21 1.88 18.94
C ARG A 126 2.85 3.07 18.21
N LEU A 127 2.53 4.28 18.66
CA LEU A 127 3.07 5.52 18.12
C LEU A 127 4.29 6.04 18.90
N GLY A 128 4.69 5.37 19.99
CA GLY A 128 5.82 5.79 20.84
C GLY A 128 5.52 6.97 21.76
N TYR A 129 4.25 7.17 22.15
CA TYR A 129 3.82 8.29 23.00
C TYR A 129 3.06 7.82 24.24
N THR A 130 3.01 8.67 25.26
CA THR A 130 2.05 8.50 26.36
C THR A 130 0.64 8.87 25.89
N THR A 131 -0.40 8.26 26.46
CA THR A 131 -1.81 8.55 26.15
C THR A 131 -2.14 10.04 26.26
N ARG A 132 -1.64 10.70 27.31
CA ARG A 132 -1.80 12.14 27.53
C ARG A 132 -1.15 12.98 26.43
N HIS A 133 0.06 12.61 26.01
CA HIS A 133 0.77 13.35 24.96
C HIS A 133 0.07 13.19 23.61
N LEU A 134 -0.30 11.95 23.25
CA LEU A 134 -1.01 11.66 22.01
C LEU A 134 -2.35 12.40 21.97
N ASN A 135 -3.13 12.39 23.06
CA ASN A 135 -4.40 13.10 23.11
C ASN A 135 -4.22 14.60 22.83
N ARG A 136 -3.21 15.23 23.42
CA ARG A 136 -2.90 16.64 23.15
C ARG A 136 -2.51 16.90 21.69
N ILE A 137 -1.76 16.00 21.06
CA ILE A 137 -1.46 16.10 19.62
C ILE A 137 -2.76 16.04 18.81
N LEU A 138 -3.59 15.01 19.02
CA LEU A 138 -4.82 14.82 18.25
C LEU A 138 -5.83 15.96 18.44
N VAL A 139 -5.96 16.50 19.66
CA VAL A 139 -6.83 17.67 19.91
C VAL A 139 -6.28 18.91 19.21
N ALA A 140 -4.96 19.12 19.21
CA ALA A 140 -4.36 20.27 18.54
C ALA A 140 -4.49 20.18 17.01
N GLU A 141 -4.26 19.00 16.42
CA GLU A 141 -4.23 18.82 14.96
C GLU A 141 -5.61 18.53 14.35
N LEU A 142 -6.48 17.80 15.08
CA LEU A 142 -7.76 17.28 14.56
C LEU A 142 -8.97 17.76 15.37
N GLY A 143 -8.77 18.56 16.43
CA GLY A 143 -9.84 19.08 17.28
C GLY A 143 -10.47 18.07 18.24
N ALA A 144 -10.05 16.80 18.21
CA ALA A 144 -10.64 15.73 19.01
C ALA A 144 -9.61 14.69 19.46
N GLY A 145 -9.82 14.10 20.64
CA GLY A 145 -8.97 13.03 21.15
C GLY A 145 -9.28 11.67 20.52
N ALA A 146 -8.36 10.70 20.67
CA ALA A 146 -8.44 9.37 20.05
C ALA A 146 -9.78 8.64 20.26
N LEU A 147 -10.36 8.70 21.47
CA LEU A 147 -11.63 8.02 21.77
C LEU A 147 -12.81 8.65 21.02
N ALA A 148 -12.81 9.98 20.87
CA ALA A 148 -13.84 10.70 20.13
C ALA A 148 -13.73 10.43 18.63
N LEU A 149 -12.49 10.40 18.10
CA LEU A 149 -12.21 10.05 16.71
C LEU A 149 -12.65 8.60 16.40
N ALA A 150 -12.32 7.64 17.25
CA ALA A 150 -12.78 6.26 17.12
C ALA A 150 -14.32 6.16 17.22
N ARG A 151 -14.95 6.91 18.14
CA ARG A 151 -16.43 6.96 18.25
C ARG A 151 -17.09 7.52 16.98
N ALA A 152 -16.52 8.56 16.38
CA ALA A 152 -17.01 9.13 15.13
C ALA A 152 -16.88 8.13 13.97
N ARG A 153 -15.74 7.42 13.88
CA ARG A 153 -15.52 6.34 12.92
C ARG A 153 -16.57 5.23 13.06
N ARG A 154 -16.82 4.75 14.28
CA ARG A 154 -17.87 3.76 14.56
C ARG A 154 -19.25 4.25 14.16
N ALA A 155 -19.58 5.51 14.46
CA ALA A 155 -20.85 6.11 14.04
C ALA A 155 -20.99 6.12 12.51
N HIS A 156 -19.95 6.50 11.77
CA HIS A 156 -19.96 6.45 10.31
C HIS A 156 -20.13 5.03 9.76
N THR A 157 -19.42 4.04 10.31
CA THR A 157 -19.61 2.62 9.93
C THR A 157 -21.04 2.17 10.21
N ALA A 158 -21.59 2.53 11.37
CA ALA A 158 -22.98 2.27 11.72
C ALA A 158 -23.95 2.85 10.70
N ARG A 159 -23.79 4.13 10.34
CA ARG A 159 -24.62 4.78 9.34
C ARG A 159 -24.53 4.08 7.99
N LEU A 160 -23.33 3.80 7.50
CA LEU A 160 -23.12 3.06 6.26
C LEU A 160 -23.93 1.75 6.27
N LEU A 161 -23.85 0.98 7.36
CA LEU A 161 -24.58 -0.29 7.46
C LEU A 161 -26.08 -0.13 7.57
N LEU A 162 -26.55 0.88 8.30
CA LEU A 162 -27.98 1.20 8.37
C LEU A 162 -28.53 1.56 6.98
N GLU A 163 -27.71 2.22 6.15
CA GLU A 163 -28.09 2.70 4.82
C GLU A 163 -27.91 1.65 3.71
N THR A 164 -26.93 0.75 3.83
CA THR A 164 -26.57 -0.19 2.74
C THR A 164 -26.90 -1.64 3.04
N THR A 165 -27.39 -2.00 4.22
CA THR A 165 -27.65 -3.39 4.62
C THR A 165 -29.00 -3.57 5.30
N THR A 166 -29.48 -4.82 5.32
CA THR A 166 -30.71 -5.22 6.03
C THR A 166 -30.43 -5.92 7.37
N LEU A 167 -29.20 -5.84 7.89
CA LEU A 167 -28.82 -6.47 9.15
C LEU A 167 -29.76 -6.04 10.31
N PRO A 168 -30.06 -6.90 11.29
CA PRO A 168 -30.68 -6.47 12.53
C PRO A 168 -29.94 -5.27 13.15
N ILE A 169 -30.65 -4.32 13.77
CA ILE A 169 -30.03 -3.11 14.34
C ILE A 169 -29.00 -3.48 15.43
N THR A 170 -29.24 -4.57 16.15
CA THR A 170 -28.30 -5.16 17.11
C THR A 170 -26.99 -5.55 16.44
N ASP A 171 -27.07 -6.21 15.29
CA ASP A 171 -25.93 -6.70 14.53
C ASP A 171 -25.16 -5.53 13.93
N VAL A 172 -25.87 -4.48 13.48
CA VAL A 172 -25.23 -3.23 13.05
C VAL A 172 -24.46 -2.56 14.19
N ALA A 173 -24.96 -2.60 15.42
CA ALA A 173 -24.24 -2.04 16.57
C ALA A 173 -22.89 -2.74 16.78
N PHE A 174 -22.90 -4.07 16.82
CA PHE A 174 -21.67 -4.84 16.99
C PHE A 174 -20.76 -4.73 15.77
N ALA A 175 -21.32 -4.74 14.56
CA ALA A 175 -20.58 -4.59 13.31
C ALA A 175 -19.85 -3.25 13.20
N ALA A 176 -20.46 -2.19 13.74
CA ALA A 176 -19.85 -0.89 13.82
C ALA A 176 -18.84 -0.75 14.98
N GLY A 177 -18.56 -1.82 15.73
CA GLY A 177 -17.57 -1.86 16.81
C GLY A 177 -18.07 -1.34 18.16
N PHE A 178 -19.39 -1.25 18.39
CA PHE A 178 -19.92 -0.86 19.71
C PHE A 178 -19.95 -2.05 20.67
N GLY A 179 -19.55 -1.81 21.93
CA GLY A 179 -19.60 -2.83 22.98
C GLY A 179 -21.01 -3.07 23.54
N SER A 180 -21.98 -2.21 23.24
CA SER A 180 -23.38 -2.41 23.60
C SER A 180 -24.34 -1.67 22.66
N VAL A 181 -25.55 -2.22 22.50
CA VAL A 181 -26.63 -1.59 21.72
C VAL A 181 -27.05 -0.25 22.31
N ARG A 182 -26.99 -0.09 23.64
CA ARG A 182 -27.27 1.18 24.32
C ARG A 182 -26.28 2.26 23.88
N GLN A 183 -24.97 1.97 23.96
CA GLN A 183 -23.92 2.91 23.55
C GLN A 183 -24.04 3.26 22.05
N PHE A 184 -24.39 2.29 21.22
CA PHE A 184 -24.68 2.50 19.81
C PHE A 184 -25.85 3.46 19.60
N ASN A 185 -27.00 3.21 20.22
CA ASN A 185 -28.19 4.07 20.12
C ASN A 185 -27.86 5.52 20.54
N ASP A 186 -27.18 5.67 21.68
CA ASP A 186 -26.77 6.98 22.22
C ASP A 186 -25.81 7.70 21.26
N THR A 187 -24.87 6.96 20.65
CA THR A 187 -23.89 7.53 19.71
C THR A 187 -24.52 7.90 18.38
N VAL A 188 -25.35 7.05 17.79
CA VAL A 188 -26.04 7.33 16.52
C VAL A 188 -26.94 8.55 16.68
N ARG A 189 -27.69 8.63 17.78
CA ARG A 189 -28.53 9.79 18.10
C ARG A 189 -27.69 11.06 18.28
N ALA A 190 -26.60 10.99 19.03
CA ALA A 190 -25.73 12.13 19.27
C ALA A 190 -25.02 12.63 18.00
N VAL A 191 -24.62 11.74 17.09
CA VAL A 191 -23.83 12.08 15.90
C VAL A 191 -24.71 12.46 14.71
N PHE A 192 -25.84 11.78 14.51
CA PHE A 192 -26.69 11.95 13.31
C PHE A 192 -28.04 12.62 13.60
N GLY A 193 -28.35 12.92 14.87
CA GLY A 193 -29.63 13.53 15.26
C GLY A 193 -30.85 12.63 15.06
N ALA A 194 -30.66 11.36 14.71
CA ALA A 194 -31.73 10.41 14.38
C ALA A 194 -31.51 9.07 15.10
N THR A 195 -32.57 8.30 15.30
CA THR A 195 -32.45 6.93 15.80
C THR A 195 -31.89 6.02 14.69
N PRO A 196 -31.25 4.90 15.04
CA PRO A 196 -30.79 3.93 14.04
C PRO A 196 -31.87 3.48 13.06
N SER A 197 -33.09 3.24 13.54
CA SER A 197 -34.24 2.90 12.69
C SER A 197 -34.58 4.03 11.72
N ALA A 198 -34.61 5.28 12.19
CA ALA A 198 -34.91 6.44 11.33
C ALA A 198 -33.83 6.65 10.24
N VAL A 199 -32.55 6.45 10.57
CA VAL A 199 -31.44 6.49 9.59
C VAL A 199 -31.64 5.41 8.52
N ARG A 200 -32.05 4.21 8.91
CA ARG A 200 -32.35 3.10 7.98
C ARG A 200 -33.58 3.38 7.11
N ASP A 201 -34.66 3.84 7.73
CA ASP A 201 -35.92 4.06 7.01
C ASP A 201 -35.79 5.17 5.96
N ALA A 202 -34.93 6.18 6.21
CA ALA A 202 -34.57 7.19 5.23
C ALA A 202 -33.80 6.64 4.00
N ALA A 203 -33.20 5.45 4.11
CA ALA A 203 -32.31 4.88 3.10
C ALA A 203 -32.92 3.72 2.29
N ARG A 204 -34.19 3.35 2.53
CA ARG A 204 -34.82 2.16 1.92
C ARG A 204 -34.91 2.20 0.39
N ARG A 205 -33.86 1.69 -0.26
CA ARG A 205 -33.87 0.96 -1.55
C ARG A 205 -32.67 -0.01 -1.55
N GLN A 206 -32.84 -1.25 -1.10
CA GLN A 206 -31.91 -2.37 -1.41
C GLN A 206 -32.43 -3.72 -0.90
N THR A 207 -32.10 -4.78 -1.65
CA THR A 207 -32.55 -6.17 -1.48
C THR A 207 -31.52 -6.99 -0.69
N PRO A 208 -31.93 -7.93 0.20
CA PRO A 208 -31.01 -8.75 1.00
C PRO A 208 -30.21 -9.79 0.20
N THR A 209 -29.04 -10.19 0.71
CA THR A 209 -28.40 -11.48 0.41
C THR A 209 -27.97 -12.19 1.69
N ASP A 210 -28.05 -13.51 1.66
CA ASP A 210 -27.94 -14.43 2.79
C ASP A 210 -26.53 -14.44 3.42
N GLY A 211 -26.44 -14.19 4.73
CA GLY A 211 -25.23 -14.28 5.56
C GLY A 211 -24.06 -13.33 5.23
N ALA A 212 -24.20 -12.44 4.24
CA ALA A 212 -23.14 -11.53 3.81
C ALA A 212 -23.55 -10.06 3.97
N VAL A 213 -22.62 -9.24 4.49
CA VAL A 213 -22.79 -7.80 4.64
C VAL A 213 -22.31 -7.12 3.36
N ALA A 214 -23.21 -6.49 2.61
CA ALA A 214 -22.86 -5.75 1.40
C ALA A 214 -22.67 -4.26 1.69
N ILE A 215 -21.49 -3.72 1.38
CA ILE A 215 -21.18 -2.29 1.50
C ILE A 215 -20.66 -1.74 0.18
N ARG A 216 -20.82 -0.42 -0.01
CA ARG A 216 -20.29 0.31 -1.17
C ARG A 216 -18.99 1.00 -0.76
N LEU A 217 -17.92 0.77 -1.51
CA LEU A 217 -16.63 1.42 -1.30
C LEU A 217 -16.42 2.48 -2.40
N PRO A 218 -16.82 3.74 -2.19
CA PRO A 218 -16.65 4.79 -3.19
C PRO A 218 -15.17 5.13 -3.41
N TYR A 219 -14.85 5.57 -4.62
CA TYR A 219 -13.53 6.05 -5.02
C TYR A 219 -13.65 7.37 -5.79
N ARG A 220 -12.58 8.17 -5.81
CA ARG A 220 -12.48 9.35 -6.69
C ARG A 220 -12.13 8.89 -8.10
N GLY A 221 -12.91 9.26 -9.11
CA GLY A 221 -12.57 8.97 -10.51
C GLY A 221 -11.45 9.90 -11.02
N PRO A 222 -10.74 9.51 -12.10
CA PRO A 222 -10.83 8.24 -12.82
C PRO A 222 -10.21 7.05 -12.05
N TYR A 223 -10.62 5.83 -12.40
CA TYR A 223 -10.10 4.58 -11.82
C TYR A 223 -9.93 3.49 -12.89
N ASP A 224 -8.70 3.02 -13.09
CA ASP A 224 -8.36 1.96 -14.05
C ASP A 224 -8.65 0.57 -13.42
N VAL A 225 -9.92 0.17 -13.53
CA VAL A 225 -10.45 -1.09 -13.00
C VAL A 225 -9.73 -2.28 -13.64
N GLU A 226 -9.61 -2.30 -14.97
CA GLU A 226 -9.02 -3.40 -15.71
C GLU A 226 -7.58 -3.68 -15.25
N ALA A 227 -6.78 -2.63 -15.07
CA ALA A 227 -5.41 -2.78 -14.60
C ALA A 227 -5.32 -3.35 -13.19
N THR A 228 -6.20 -2.89 -12.31
CA THR A 228 -6.23 -3.35 -10.92
C THR A 228 -6.66 -4.81 -10.85
N TRP A 229 -7.72 -5.20 -11.57
CA TRP A 229 -8.21 -6.57 -11.59
C TRP A 229 -7.22 -7.53 -12.23
N ARG A 230 -6.58 -7.14 -13.33
CA ARG A 230 -5.48 -7.92 -13.92
C ARG A 230 -4.33 -8.09 -12.94
N TYR A 231 -3.91 -7.03 -12.24
CA TYR A 231 -2.86 -7.14 -11.22
C TYR A 231 -3.20 -8.18 -10.15
N LEU A 232 -4.45 -8.18 -9.66
CA LEU A 232 -4.93 -9.13 -8.66
C LEU A 232 -5.01 -10.56 -9.24
N ALA A 233 -5.58 -10.74 -10.42
CA ALA A 233 -5.70 -12.04 -11.08
C ALA A 233 -4.34 -12.70 -11.34
N ASP A 234 -3.38 -11.91 -11.84
CA ASP A 234 -2.02 -12.38 -12.14
C ASP A 234 -1.28 -12.90 -10.89
N ARG A 235 -1.70 -12.47 -9.69
CA ARG A 235 -1.04 -12.72 -8.40
C ARG A 235 -1.90 -13.51 -7.41
N ALA A 236 -3.14 -13.84 -7.77
CA ALA A 236 -4.07 -14.54 -6.89
C ALA A 236 -3.50 -15.89 -6.43
N VAL A 237 -3.42 -16.10 -5.12
CA VAL A 237 -2.90 -17.33 -4.54
C VAL A 237 -4.02 -18.35 -4.38
N PRO A 238 -3.97 -19.52 -5.07
CA PRO A 238 -4.96 -20.58 -4.92
C PRO A 238 -5.19 -20.96 -3.46
N GLY A 239 -6.46 -21.16 -3.07
CA GLY A 239 -6.85 -21.46 -1.69
C GLY A 239 -7.02 -20.25 -0.79
N LEU A 240 -6.48 -19.08 -1.16
CA LEU A 240 -6.57 -17.82 -0.41
C LEU A 240 -7.31 -16.71 -1.18
N GLU A 241 -7.11 -16.65 -2.49
CA GLU A 241 -7.67 -15.65 -3.40
C GLU A 241 -8.19 -16.35 -4.66
N GLU A 242 -9.29 -15.84 -5.20
CA GLU A 242 -9.81 -16.25 -6.49
C GLU A 242 -10.27 -15.03 -7.28
N VAL A 243 -10.12 -15.10 -8.61
CA VAL A 243 -10.68 -14.10 -9.52
C VAL A 243 -11.50 -14.85 -10.57
N THR A 244 -12.79 -14.55 -10.61
CA THR A 244 -13.74 -15.10 -11.58
C THR A 244 -14.45 -13.95 -12.27
N ASP A 245 -14.35 -13.86 -13.60
CA ASP A 245 -14.86 -12.75 -14.40
C ASP A 245 -14.35 -11.38 -13.90
N GLN A 246 -15.22 -10.56 -13.33
CA GLN A 246 -14.89 -9.27 -12.69
C GLN A 246 -15.00 -9.31 -11.16
N THR A 247 -15.04 -10.49 -10.57
CA THR A 247 -15.18 -10.66 -9.13
C THR A 247 -13.88 -11.16 -8.53
N TYR A 248 -13.29 -10.37 -7.64
CA TYR A 248 -12.15 -10.79 -6.82
C TYR A 248 -12.66 -11.23 -5.45
N ARG A 249 -12.33 -12.44 -5.01
CA ARG A 249 -12.60 -12.89 -3.65
C ARG A 249 -11.32 -13.28 -2.94
N ARG A 250 -11.33 -13.11 -1.61
CA ARG A 250 -10.23 -13.58 -0.77
C ARG A 250 -10.66 -13.87 0.66
N VAL A 251 -9.81 -14.61 1.35
CA VAL A 251 -9.87 -14.75 2.81
C VAL A 251 -9.02 -13.65 3.48
N LEU A 252 -9.53 -13.12 4.59
CA LEU A 252 -8.84 -12.24 5.52
C LEU A 252 -8.70 -12.93 6.88
N ARG A 253 -7.54 -12.77 7.50
CA ARG A 253 -7.36 -12.99 8.95
C ARG A 253 -7.53 -11.66 9.67
N LEU A 254 -8.57 -11.57 10.49
CA LEU A 254 -8.92 -10.39 11.29
C LEU A 254 -8.74 -10.70 12.78
N HIS A 255 -9.11 -9.77 13.66
CA HIS A 255 -8.77 -9.91 15.07
C HIS A 255 -9.69 -10.89 15.80
N HIS A 256 -10.98 -10.89 15.45
CA HIS A 256 -11.99 -11.75 16.06
C HIS A 256 -12.28 -13.01 15.24
N GLY A 257 -11.69 -13.15 14.05
CA GLY A 257 -11.74 -14.37 13.26
C GLY A 257 -11.38 -14.17 11.80
N THR A 258 -11.81 -15.10 10.95
CA THR A 258 -11.63 -15.00 9.50
C THR A 258 -12.81 -14.29 8.84
N ALA A 259 -12.57 -13.71 7.66
CA ALA A 259 -13.63 -13.21 6.80
C ALA A 259 -13.37 -13.57 5.34
N VAL A 260 -14.44 -13.82 4.59
CA VAL A 260 -14.39 -13.91 3.13
C VAL A 260 -14.94 -12.63 2.53
N VAL A 261 -14.15 -12.01 1.67
CA VAL A 261 -14.51 -10.80 0.94
C VAL A 261 -14.78 -11.14 -0.51
N GLU A 262 -15.81 -10.53 -1.08
CA GLU A 262 -16.06 -10.46 -2.51
C GLU A 262 -16.08 -8.99 -2.96
N LEU A 263 -15.26 -8.65 -3.96
CA LEU A 263 -15.11 -7.31 -4.52
C LEU A 263 -15.46 -7.33 -6.01
N SER A 264 -16.42 -6.51 -6.41
CA SER A 264 -16.81 -6.34 -7.81
C SER A 264 -16.92 -4.86 -8.20
N PRO A 265 -16.42 -4.46 -9.39
CA PRO A 265 -16.54 -3.09 -9.86
C PRO A 265 -18.01 -2.69 -10.08
N ALA A 266 -18.31 -1.43 -9.79
CA ALA A 266 -19.55 -0.77 -10.18
C ALA A 266 -19.24 0.69 -10.56
N ASP A 267 -20.25 1.39 -11.09
CA ASP A 267 -20.11 2.79 -11.48
C ASP A 267 -19.92 3.69 -10.25
N GLY A 268 -18.74 4.33 -10.15
CA GLY A 268 -18.36 5.23 -9.04
C GLY A 268 -18.01 4.58 -7.70
N PHE A 269 -18.07 3.25 -7.58
CA PHE A 269 -17.72 2.53 -6.34
C PHE A 269 -17.37 1.06 -6.60
N ILE A 270 -16.74 0.41 -5.62
CA ILE A 270 -16.56 -1.05 -5.61
C ILE A 270 -17.59 -1.66 -4.66
N ARG A 271 -18.36 -2.64 -5.14
CA ARG A 271 -19.24 -3.46 -4.29
C ARG A 271 -18.36 -4.39 -3.46
N CYS A 272 -18.57 -4.41 -2.15
CA CYS A 272 -17.85 -5.26 -1.21
C CYS A 272 -18.85 -6.08 -0.40
N ALA A 273 -18.91 -7.38 -0.65
CA ALA A 273 -19.70 -8.31 0.16
C ALA A 273 -18.78 -9.07 1.12
N LEU A 274 -19.16 -9.10 2.40
CA LEU A 274 -18.33 -9.60 3.49
C LEU A 274 -19.07 -10.68 4.28
N ARG A 275 -18.49 -11.88 4.33
CA ARG A 275 -18.91 -12.95 5.26
C ARG A 275 -17.89 -12.99 6.39
N LEU A 276 -18.26 -12.49 7.56
CA LEU A 276 -17.36 -12.38 8.72
C LEU A 276 -17.69 -13.45 9.75
N ALA A 277 -16.66 -14.03 10.37
CA ALA A 277 -16.84 -14.86 11.57
C ALA A 277 -17.36 -14.02 12.75
N ASP A 278 -16.95 -12.76 12.82
CA ASP A 278 -17.41 -11.80 13.82
C ASP A 278 -17.63 -10.43 13.15
N LEU A 279 -18.82 -9.88 13.34
CA LEU A 279 -19.22 -8.61 12.73
C LEU A 279 -18.34 -7.44 13.17
N ARG A 280 -17.76 -7.45 14.38
CA ARG A 280 -16.91 -6.37 14.90
C ARG A 280 -15.71 -6.06 14.01
N ASP A 281 -15.29 -7.02 13.19
CA ASP A 281 -14.18 -6.87 12.26
C ASP A 281 -14.54 -6.17 10.93
N LEU A 282 -15.81 -5.84 10.70
CA LEU A 282 -16.30 -5.24 9.46
C LEU A 282 -15.55 -3.97 9.07
N GLY A 283 -15.37 -3.04 10.02
CA GLY A 283 -14.69 -1.77 9.75
C GLY A 283 -13.25 -1.97 9.27
N SER A 284 -12.53 -2.89 9.93
CA SER A 284 -11.17 -3.29 9.60
C SER A 284 -11.09 -3.99 8.25
N ALA A 285 -12.04 -4.89 7.95
CA ALA A 285 -12.14 -5.57 6.66
C ALA A 285 -12.36 -4.56 5.52
N ALA A 286 -13.29 -3.62 5.69
CA ALA A 286 -13.55 -2.56 4.73
C ALA A 286 -12.32 -1.68 4.51
N ALA A 287 -11.64 -1.25 5.58
CA ALA A 287 -10.41 -0.45 5.49
C ALA A 287 -9.30 -1.20 4.73
N ARG A 288 -9.11 -2.49 4.99
CA ARG A 288 -8.15 -3.35 4.27
C ARG A 288 -8.47 -3.45 2.78
N CYS A 289 -9.74 -3.56 2.42
CA CYS A 289 -10.18 -3.59 1.02
C CYS A 289 -9.94 -2.25 0.31
N ARG A 290 -10.22 -1.12 0.99
CA ARG A 290 -9.88 0.22 0.48
C ARG A 290 -8.38 0.38 0.24
N ARG A 291 -7.55 -0.12 1.15
CA ARG A 291 -6.08 -0.12 1.01
C ARG A 291 -5.62 -1.02 -0.14
N LEU A 292 -6.10 -2.26 -0.23
CA LEU A 292 -5.77 -3.18 -1.32
C LEU A 292 -5.99 -2.52 -2.69
N LEU A 293 -7.14 -1.89 -2.88
CA LEU A 293 -7.55 -1.27 -4.14
C LEU A 293 -7.08 0.20 -4.31
N HIS A 294 -6.50 0.81 -3.28
CA HIS A 294 -6.10 2.24 -3.32
C HIS A 294 -7.27 3.20 -3.63
N LEU A 295 -8.43 2.97 -3.02
CA LEU A 295 -9.65 3.73 -3.35
C LEU A 295 -9.60 5.21 -2.90
N ASP A 296 -8.77 5.51 -1.90
CA ASP A 296 -8.61 6.85 -1.32
C ASP A 296 -7.60 7.75 -2.06
N ALA A 297 -6.98 7.26 -3.16
CA ALA A 297 -6.05 8.10 -3.93
C ALA A 297 -6.74 9.30 -4.56
N ASP A 298 -5.97 10.37 -4.70
CA ASP A 298 -6.28 11.53 -5.52
C ASP A 298 -5.59 11.38 -6.90
N PRO A 299 -6.31 10.94 -7.95
CA PRO A 299 -5.72 10.76 -9.27
C PRO A 299 -5.29 12.08 -9.91
N ASP A 300 -5.99 13.18 -9.66
CA ASP A 300 -5.69 14.49 -10.24
C ASP A 300 -4.35 15.00 -9.69
N GLY A 301 -4.14 14.90 -8.37
CA GLY A 301 -2.85 15.26 -7.76
C GLY A 301 -1.66 14.44 -8.29
N VAL A 302 -1.88 13.18 -8.70
CA VAL A 302 -0.83 12.37 -9.35
C VAL A 302 -0.52 12.89 -10.75
N VAL A 303 -1.56 13.23 -11.53
CA VAL A 303 -1.41 13.79 -12.87
C VAL A 303 -0.71 15.15 -12.82
N ASP A 304 -1.08 16.00 -11.86
CA ASP A 304 -0.44 17.31 -11.69
C ASP A 304 1.04 17.19 -11.34
N ALA A 305 1.38 16.26 -10.43
CA ALA A 305 2.75 16.10 -9.95
C ALA A 305 3.68 15.41 -10.95
N LEU A 306 3.20 14.42 -11.72
CA LEU A 306 4.03 13.60 -12.60
C LEU A 306 3.77 13.84 -14.09
N GLY A 307 2.68 14.51 -14.45
CA GLY A 307 2.26 14.73 -15.82
C GLY A 307 3.23 15.58 -16.62
N SER A 308 3.89 16.56 -16.03
CA SER A 308 4.86 17.40 -16.74
C SER A 308 6.22 16.72 -16.98
N ASP A 309 6.48 15.55 -16.39
CA ASP A 309 7.75 14.85 -16.54
C ASP A 309 7.95 14.37 -17.99
N PRO A 310 9.07 14.69 -18.66
CA PRO A 310 9.32 14.24 -20.03
C PRO A 310 9.23 12.73 -20.27
N LEU A 311 9.56 11.91 -19.27
CA LEU A 311 9.60 10.45 -19.42
C LEU A 311 8.31 9.79 -18.92
N LEU A 312 7.84 10.16 -17.72
CA LEU A 312 6.62 9.59 -17.15
C LEU A 312 5.34 10.28 -17.61
N GLY A 313 5.40 11.57 -17.93
CA GLY A 313 4.23 12.37 -18.27
C GLY A 313 3.33 11.76 -19.34
N PRO A 314 3.88 11.23 -20.46
CA PRO A 314 3.10 10.49 -21.44
C PRO A 314 2.40 9.25 -20.87
N LEU A 315 3.07 8.49 -20.01
CA LEU A 315 2.51 7.28 -19.38
C LEU A 315 1.41 7.61 -18.36
N VAL A 316 1.57 8.71 -17.62
CA VAL A 316 0.63 9.19 -16.61
C VAL A 316 -0.64 9.70 -17.30
N ARG A 317 -0.51 10.58 -18.30
CA ARG A 317 -1.65 11.11 -19.06
C ARG A 317 -2.43 10.05 -19.82
N ALA A 318 -1.75 9.00 -20.30
CA ALA A 318 -2.43 7.88 -20.98
C ALA A 318 -3.31 7.06 -20.02
N ARG A 319 -3.01 7.09 -18.72
CA ARG A 319 -3.67 6.24 -17.70
C ARG A 319 -3.87 6.99 -16.38
N PRO A 320 -4.64 8.09 -16.36
CA PRO A 320 -4.80 8.93 -15.17
C PRO A 320 -5.50 8.21 -14.01
N GLY A 321 -6.27 7.16 -14.32
CA GLY A 321 -6.92 6.32 -13.31
C GLY A 321 -6.06 5.21 -12.72
N LEU A 322 -4.80 5.04 -13.15
CA LEU A 322 -3.95 3.96 -12.69
C LEU A 322 -3.68 4.07 -11.19
N ARG A 323 -3.94 2.98 -10.47
CA ARG A 323 -3.66 2.88 -9.02
C ARG A 323 -2.42 2.07 -8.74
N VAL A 324 -1.90 2.24 -7.53
CA VAL A 324 -0.87 1.38 -6.93
C VAL A 324 -1.56 0.38 -5.99
N PRO A 325 -1.89 -0.86 -6.44
CA PRO A 325 -2.47 -1.87 -5.57
C PRO A 325 -1.61 -2.13 -4.33
N GLY A 326 -2.25 -2.19 -3.17
CA GLY A 326 -1.60 -2.48 -1.90
C GLY A 326 -1.69 -3.96 -1.51
N SER A 327 -1.75 -4.19 -0.20
CA SER A 327 -2.07 -5.46 0.43
C SER A 327 -3.14 -5.26 1.50
N VAL A 328 -3.85 -6.32 1.84
CA VAL A 328 -4.77 -6.33 3.00
C VAL A 328 -4.03 -6.51 4.32
N ASP A 329 -2.84 -7.10 4.28
CA ASP A 329 -1.99 -7.38 5.43
C ASP A 329 -0.51 -7.12 5.06
N PRO A 330 0.19 -6.23 5.78
CA PRO A 330 1.60 -5.95 5.51
C PRO A 330 2.53 -7.15 5.72
N LEU A 331 2.24 -8.03 6.69
CA LEU A 331 3.01 -9.27 6.88
C LEU A 331 2.88 -10.19 5.67
N GLU A 332 1.65 -10.43 5.19
CA GLU A 332 1.41 -11.17 3.95
C GLU A 332 2.19 -10.57 2.76
N ALA A 333 2.20 -9.24 2.61
CA ALA A 333 2.95 -8.57 1.56
C ALA A 333 4.46 -8.84 1.66
N ALA A 334 5.00 -8.80 2.88
CA ALA A 334 6.41 -9.05 3.15
C ALA A 334 6.82 -10.49 2.86
N VAL A 335 6.01 -11.47 3.29
CA VAL A 335 6.25 -12.88 2.98
C VAL A 335 6.17 -13.12 1.47
N ARG A 336 5.16 -12.58 0.80
CA ARG A 336 5.04 -12.68 -0.68
C ARG A 336 6.22 -12.04 -1.40
N ALA A 337 6.77 -10.93 -0.89
CA ALA A 337 7.96 -10.29 -1.45
C ALA A 337 9.20 -11.21 -1.36
N ILE A 338 9.40 -11.89 -0.23
CA ILE A 338 10.50 -12.86 -0.05
C ILE A 338 10.30 -14.09 -0.94
N VAL A 339 9.07 -14.63 -0.99
CA VAL A 339 8.70 -15.75 -1.87
C VAL A 339 8.94 -15.40 -3.35
N GLY A 340 8.69 -14.16 -3.75
CA GLY A 340 8.89 -13.65 -5.10
C GLY A 340 10.33 -13.33 -5.49
N GLN A 341 11.30 -13.38 -4.57
CA GLN A 341 12.70 -13.10 -4.88
C GLN A 341 13.23 -14.02 -5.97
N GLN A 342 13.78 -13.44 -7.04
CA GLN A 342 14.50 -14.15 -8.12
C GLN A 342 13.69 -15.24 -8.84
N VAL A 343 12.35 -15.18 -8.77
CA VAL A 343 11.47 -16.15 -9.45
C VAL A 343 10.38 -15.43 -10.23
N SER A 344 9.72 -16.15 -11.15
CA SER A 344 8.55 -15.62 -11.86
C SER A 344 7.34 -15.47 -10.92
N VAL A 345 6.38 -14.63 -11.31
CA VAL A 345 5.12 -14.47 -10.56
C VAL A 345 4.36 -15.80 -10.46
N ALA A 346 4.35 -16.60 -11.53
CA ALA A 346 3.70 -17.91 -11.53
C ALA A 346 4.36 -18.88 -10.53
N ALA A 347 5.70 -18.94 -10.49
CA ALA A 347 6.41 -19.76 -9.52
C ALA A 347 6.18 -19.29 -8.07
N ALA A 348 6.20 -17.97 -7.84
CA ALA A 348 5.91 -17.38 -6.54
C ALA A 348 4.49 -17.74 -6.05
N ARG A 349 3.48 -17.73 -6.93
CA ARG A 349 2.11 -18.14 -6.61
C ARG A 349 2.02 -19.58 -6.18
N THR A 350 2.69 -20.50 -6.88
CA THR A 350 2.70 -21.92 -6.51
C THR A 350 3.30 -22.14 -5.12
N VAL A 351 4.41 -21.45 -4.82
CA VAL A 351 5.05 -21.52 -3.51
C VAL A 351 4.15 -20.91 -2.42
N ALA A 352 3.54 -19.76 -2.69
CA ALA A 352 2.60 -19.12 -1.77
C ALA A 352 1.36 -19.98 -1.49
N ALA A 353 0.82 -20.68 -2.50
CA ALA A 353 -0.31 -21.60 -2.31
C ALA A 353 0.05 -22.75 -1.38
N ARG A 354 1.24 -23.35 -1.55
CA ARG A 354 1.71 -24.41 -0.64
C ARG A 354 1.95 -23.87 0.77
N LEU A 355 2.52 -22.68 0.92
CA LEU A 355 2.69 -22.01 2.21
C LEU A 355 1.34 -21.81 2.91
N VAL A 356 0.31 -21.34 2.18
CA VAL A 356 -1.04 -21.13 2.70
C VAL A 356 -1.68 -22.46 3.12
N THR A 357 -1.61 -23.50 2.29
CA THR A 357 -2.21 -24.79 2.64
C THR A 357 -1.50 -25.49 3.79
N SER A 358 -0.18 -25.32 3.93
CA SER A 358 0.61 -25.98 4.98
C SER A 358 0.57 -25.28 6.33
N TYR A 359 0.53 -23.94 6.35
CA TYR A 359 0.69 -23.15 7.57
C TYR A 359 -0.46 -22.17 7.82
N GLY A 360 -1.44 -22.10 6.92
CA GLY A 360 -2.60 -21.22 7.03
C GLY A 360 -3.68 -21.80 7.92
N GLU A 361 -4.56 -20.92 8.43
CA GLU A 361 -5.73 -21.36 9.20
C GLU A 361 -6.81 -21.84 8.24
N ARG A 362 -7.23 -23.10 8.36
CA ARG A 362 -8.28 -23.67 7.52
C ARG A 362 -9.64 -23.05 7.88
N LEU A 363 -10.40 -22.65 6.86
CA LEU A 363 -11.77 -22.19 7.04
C LEU A 363 -12.67 -23.32 7.56
N ALA A 364 -13.65 -22.98 8.40
CA ALA A 364 -14.65 -23.93 8.89
C ALA A 364 -15.41 -24.61 7.75
N ALA A 365 -15.71 -23.86 6.69
CA ALA A 365 -16.22 -24.39 5.44
C ALA A 365 -15.57 -23.63 4.25
N PRO A 366 -15.24 -24.31 3.15
CA PRO A 366 -14.71 -23.66 1.96
C PRO A 366 -15.77 -22.74 1.31
N VAL A 367 -15.33 -21.66 0.68
CA VAL A 367 -16.18 -20.75 -0.10
C VAL A 367 -15.60 -20.66 -1.51
N GLY A 368 -16.25 -21.32 -2.47
CA GLY A 368 -15.67 -21.47 -3.81
C GLY A 368 -14.36 -22.26 -3.75
N SER A 369 -13.27 -21.71 -4.29
CA SER A 369 -11.92 -22.30 -4.18
C SER A 369 -11.15 -21.86 -2.92
N LEU A 370 -11.74 -20.99 -2.09
CA LEU A 370 -11.14 -20.48 -0.88
C LEU A 370 -11.23 -21.50 0.25
N THR A 371 -10.10 -21.80 0.87
CA THR A 371 -9.97 -22.89 1.85
C THR A 371 -9.21 -22.48 3.10
N HIS A 372 -8.31 -21.50 3.03
CA HIS A 372 -7.43 -21.11 4.13
C HIS A 372 -7.26 -19.60 4.23
N ALA A 373 -7.16 -19.08 5.44
CA ALA A 373 -6.62 -17.75 5.70
C ALA A 373 -5.08 -17.78 5.65
N PHE A 374 -4.47 -16.64 5.36
CA PHE A 374 -3.01 -16.53 5.32
C PHE A 374 -2.39 -16.82 6.71
N PRO A 375 -1.22 -17.50 6.79
CA PRO A 375 -0.59 -17.85 8.05
C PRO A 375 -0.36 -16.66 9.00
N SER A 376 -0.39 -16.92 10.31
CA SER A 376 -0.01 -15.93 11.32
C SER A 376 1.51 -15.78 11.41
N ALA A 377 1.98 -14.68 12.02
CA ALA A 377 3.41 -14.49 12.31
C ALA A 377 3.95 -15.65 13.17
N ALA A 378 3.21 -16.07 14.19
CA ALA A 378 3.59 -17.21 15.03
C ALA A 378 3.69 -18.51 14.22
N ALA A 379 2.73 -18.80 13.34
CA ALA A 379 2.78 -20.01 12.50
C ALA A 379 3.97 -19.98 11.51
N LEU A 380 4.29 -18.80 10.97
CA LEU A 380 5.41 -18.62 10.03
C LEU A 380 6.78 -18.68 10.72
N ALA A 381 6.89 -18.29 11.99
CA ALA A 381 8.13 -18.40 12.76
C ALA A 381 8.58 -19.87 12.92
N GLU A 382 7.60 -20.77 13.01
CA GLU A 382 7.80 -22.22 13.12
C GLU A 382 7.86 -22.96 11.77
N ALA A 383 7.68 -22.26 10.64
CA ALA A 383 7.67 -22.90 9.32
C ALA A 383 9.07 -23.41 8.92
N ASP A 384 9.22 -24.72 8.76
CA ASP A 384 10.49 -25.40 8.51
C ASP A 384 10.62 -25.97 7.09
N GLN A 385 9.51 -26.35 6.46
CA GLN A 385 9.45 -27.05 5.17
C GLN A 385 8.63 -26.26 4.15
N LEU A 386 9.28 -25.31 3.50
CA LEU A 386 8.72 -24.58 2.36
C LEU A 386 9.45 -24.96 1.06
N PRO A 387 8.75 -25.01 -0.09
CA PRO A 387 9.29 -25.41 -1.39
C PRO A 387 10.14 -24.30 -2.02
N MET A 388 11.18 -23.86 -1.31
CA MET A 388 12.08 -22.78 -1.68
C MET A 388 13.47 -22.97 -1.04
N PRO A 389 14.52 -22.24 -1.48
CA PRO A 389 15.83 -22.29 -0.86
C PRO A 389 15.78 -22.03 0.66
N ARG A 390 16.52 -22.84 1.43
CA ARG A 390 16.57 -22.75 2.91
C ARG A 390 16.90 -21.35 3.43
N ALA A 391 17.69 -20.57 2.70
CA ALA A 391 17.98 -19.19 3.05
C ALA A 391 16.72 -18.32 3.11
N ARG A 392 15.80 -18.45 2.14
CA ARG A 392 14.54 -17.70 2.11
C ARG A 392 13.56 -18.17 3.19
N VAL A 393 13.55 -19.47 3.50
CA VAL A 393 12.79 -20.00 4.65
C VAL A 393 13.28 -19.35 5.94
N ARG A 394 14.60 -19.30 6.17
CA ARG A 394 15.18 -18.61 7.33
C ARG A 394 14.80 -17.12 7.37
N THR A 395 14.79 -16.43 6.24
CA THR A 395 14.35 -15.02 6.16
C THR A 395 12.88 -14.86 6.55
N ILE A 396 11.98 -15.70 6.05
CA ILE A 396 10.56 -15.68 6.42
C ILE A 396 10.40 -15.92 7.92
N ARG A 397 11.08 -16.93 8.48
CA ARG A 397 11.03 -17.23 9.91
C ARG A 397 11.56 -16.07 10.76
N ALA A 398 12.70 -15.49 10.39
CA ALA A 398 13.30 -14.37 11.11
C ALA A 398 12.39 -13.13 11.09
N LEU A 399 11.82 -12.80 9.93
CA LEU A 399 10.82 -11.74 9.80
C LEU A 399 9.60 -12.01 10.69
N ALA A 400 9.05 -13.22 10.60
CA ALA A 400 7.83 -13.60 11.32
C ALA A 400 8.05 -13.65 12.84
N ALA A 401 9.21 -14.12 13.30
CA ALA A 401 9.59 -14.11 14.71
C ALA A 401 9.72 -12.68 15.25
N ALA A 402 10.38 -11.77 14.52
CA ALA A 402 10.48 -10.37 14.92
C ALA A 402 9.09 -9.68 14.99
N VAL A 403 8.18 -10.01 14.07
CA VAL A 403 6.80 -9.51 14.12
C VAL A 403 6.00 -10.11 15.28
N ALA A 404 6.15 -11.41 15.54
CA ALA A 404 5.45 -12.08 16.64
C ALA A 404 5.94 -11.62 18.02
N ALA A 405 7.23 -11.30 18.16
CA ALA A 405 7.83 -10.75 19.37
C ALA A 405 7.51 -9.26 19.59
N GLY A 406 7.03 -8.55 18.56
CA GLY A 406 6.80 -7.11 18.61
C GLY A 406 8.05 -6.26 18.35
N ASP A 407 9.19 -6.87 18.04
CA ASP A 407 10.44 -6.18 17.70
C ASP A 407 10.35 -5.48 16.33
N LEU A 408 9.53 -6.03 15.43
CA LEU A 408 9.21 -5.43 14.14
C LEU A 408 7.71 -5.24 13.99
N HIS A 409 7.38 -4.01 13.64
CA HIS A 409 6.02 -3.54 13.55
C HIS A 409 5.66 -3.28 12.09
N LEU A 410 4.67 -3.99 11.54
CA LEU A 410 4.23 -3.87 10.14
C LEU A 410 2.76 -3.48 10.07
N ASP A 411 2.45 -2.20 10.33
CA ASP A 411 1.07 -1.70 10.36
C ASP A 411 0.96 -0.43 9.51
N PRO A 412 -0.24 -0.05 9.04
CA PRO A 412 -0.45 1.15 8.24
C PRO A 412 -0.02 2.47 8.90
N GLY A 413 0.14 2.50 10.24
CA GLY A 413 0.53 3.69 11.00
C GLY A 413 1.96 3.69 11.50
N THR A 414 2.84 2.80 11.02
CA THR A 414 4.24 2.81 11.43
C THR A 414 5.01 3.96 10.79
N ASP A 415 6.15 4.33 11.39
CA ASP A 415 7.10 5.22 10.74
C ASP A 415 7.77 4.46 9.59
N LEU A 416 7.63 4.97 8.37
CA LEU A 416 8.09 4.26 7.16
C LEU A 416 9.61 4.14 7.12
N ASN A 417 10.37 5.13 7.62
CA ASN A 417 11.82 5.11 7.61
C ASN A 417 12.36 4.10 8.62
N GLU A 418 11.85 4.15 9.85
CA GLU A 418 12.21 3.21 10.92
C GLU A 418 11.83 1.77 10.53
N THR A 419 10.62 1.57 10.01
CA THR A 419 10.16 0.25 9.56
C THR A 419 11.01 -0.26 8.40
N THR A 420 11.34 0.58 7.43
CA THR A 420 12.22 0.20 6.31
C THR A 420 13.63 -0.16 6.79
N ALA A 421 14.18 0.58 7.76
CA ALA A 421 15.48 0.27 8.36
C ALA A 421 15.45 -1.07 9.12
N ALA A 422 14.42 -1.31 9.92
CA ALA A 422 14.22 -2.55 10.66
C ALA A 422 14.02 -3.75 9.72
N LEU A 423 13.25 -3.59 8.64
CA LEU A 423 13.12 -4.60 7.58
C LEU A 423 14.48 -4.97 6.99
N ARG A 424 15.35 -4.00 6.70
CA ARG A 424 16.70 -4.24 6.16
C ARG A 424 17.66 -4.89 7.16
N ALA A 425 17.37 -4.84 8.45
CA ALA A 425 18.13 -5.56 9.47
C ALA A 425 17.83 -7.07 9.46
N VAL A 426 16.70 -7.50 8.88
CA VAL A 426 16.34 -8.92 8.76
C VAL A 426 17.23 -9.59 7.70
N PRO A 427 17.96 -10.68 8.03
CA PRO A 427 18.83 -11.37 7.08
C PRO A 427 18.08 -11.86 5.84
N GLY A 428 18.52 -11.44 4.66
CA GLY A 428 17.91 -11.78 3.37
C GLY A 428 16.89 -10.77 2.83
N ILE A 429 16.64 -9.67 3.55
CA ILE A 429 15.88 -8.52 3.06
C ILE A 429 16.83 -7.43 2.58
N GLY A 430 17.06 -7.39 1.26
CA GLY A 430 17.84 -6.34 0.61
C GLY A 430 17.05 -5.07 0.28
N PRO A 431 17.69 -4.03 -0.29
CA PRO A 431 17.03 -2.78 -0.67
C PRO A 431 15.81 -2.96 -1.57
N TRP A 432 15.87 -3.86 -2.56
CA TRP A 432 14.74 -4.16 -3.43
C TRP A 432 13.53 -4.69 -2.66
N THR A 433 13.74 -5.69 -1.80
CA THR A 433 12.66 -6.30 -1.01
C THR A 433 12.06 -5.29 -0.04
N ALA A 434 12.89 -4.50 0.65
CA ALA A 434 12.41 -3.47 1.56
C ALA A 434 11.57 -2.41 0.84
N SER A 435 12.02 -1.87 -0.30
CA SER A 435 11.25 -0.91 -1.09
C SER A 435 9.95 -1.51 -1.64
N TYR A 436 9.95 -2.79 -2.03
CA TYR A 436 8.73 -3.46 -2.48
C TYR A 436 7.71 -3.63 -1.34
N ILE A 437 8.18 -3.96 -0.13
CA ILE A 437 7.33 -4.05 1.07
C ILE A 437 6.78 -2.68 1.46
N ALA A 438 7.62 -1.64 1.44
CA ALA A 438 7.19 -0.27 1.70
C ALA A 438 6.08 0.15 0.72
N LEU A 439 6.26 -0.12 -0.57
CA LEU A 439 5.30 0.21 -1.62
C LEU A 439 3.98 -0.58 -1.50
N ARG A 440 4.04 -1.92 -1.40
CA ARG A 440 2.84 -2.78 -1.44
C ARG A 440 2.19 -3.00 -0.07
N GLY A 441 2.99 -3.23 0.95
CA GLY A 441 2.54 -3.54 2.31
C GLY A 441 2.23 -2.29 3.13
N LEU A 442 3.18 -1.33 3.16
CA LEU A 442 3.09 -0.14 4.02
C LEU A 442 2.51 1.08 3.31
N ARG A 443 2.25 0.98 2.00
CA ARG A 443 1.61 2.03 1.20
C ARG A 443 2.41 3.33 1.15
N ASP A 444 3.73 3.23 1.20
CA ASP A 444 4.63 4.36 1.01
C ASP A 444 4.46 4.94 -0.42
N PRO A 445 3.97 6.17 -0.56
CA PRO A 445 3.77 6.80 -1.87
C PRO A 445 5.10 7.10 -2.58
N ASP A 446 6.21 7.14 -1.85
CA ASP A 446 7.53 7.53 -2.34
C ASP A 446 8.51 6.35 -2.43
N ALA A 447 8.08 5.13 -2.13
CA ALA A 447 8.91 3.94 -2.26
C ALA A 447 9.19 3.60 -3.73
N PHE A 448 10.45 3.26 -4.04
CA PHE A 448 10.88 2.90 -5.39
C PHE A 448 11.90 1.75 -5.39
N PRO A 449 11.55 0.56 -5.93
CA PRO A 449 12.49 -0.56 -6.03
C PRO A 449 13.38 -0.39 -7.28
N ALA A 450 14.36 0.51 -7.23
CA ALA A 450 15.18 0.90 -8.39
C ALA A 450 15.87 -0.26 -9.14
N SER A 451 16.27 -1.32 -8.43
CA SER A 451 16.92 -2.49 -9.02
C SER A 451 15.93 -3.54 -9.57
N ASP A 452 14.62 -3.23 -9.58
CA ASP A 452 13.60 -4.14 -10.11
C ASP A 452 13.77 -4.36 -11.61
N LEU A 453 13.77 -5.63 -12.03
CA LEU A 453 14.00 -6.01 -13.42
C LEU A 453 12.93 -5.46 -14.37
N GLY A 454 11.67 -5.38 -13.92
CA GLY A 454 10.57 -4.82 -14.70
C GLY A 454 10.76 -3.32 -14.92
N ILE A 455 11.13 -2.59 -13.86
CA ILE A 455 11.44 -1.16 -13.93
C ILE A 455 12.64 -0.91 -14.84
N ARG A 456 13.75 -1.63 -14.66
CA ARG A 456 14.95 -1.50 -15.48
C ARG A 456 14.67 -1.72 -16.96
N ARG A 457 13.89 -2.76 -17.30
CA ARG A 457 13.45 -3.05 -18.67
C ARG A 457 12.55 -1.96 -19.24
N ALA A 458 11.61 -1.44 -18.45
CA ALA A 458 10.74 -0.35 -18.88
C ALA A 458 11.53 0.92 -19.18
N LEU A 459 12.48 1.28 -18.31
CA LEU A 459 13.36 2.43 -18.50
C LEU A 459 14.28 2.27 -19.72
N ALA A 460 14.85 1.09 -19.93
CA ALA A 460 15.62 0.79 -21.13
C ALA A 460 14.76 0.93 -22.40
N GLY A 461 13.50 0.47 -22.36
CA GLY A 461 12.53 0.66 -23.46
C GLY A 461 12.12 2.11 -23.71
N LEU A 462 12.35 3.00 -22.74
CA LEU A 462 12.17 4.46 -22.84
C LEU A 462 13.48 5.19 -23.18
N GLY A 463 14.55 4.46 -23.51
CA GLY A 463 15.85 5.03 -23.90
C GLY A 463 16.74 5.45 -22.72
N VAL A 464 16.42 5.05 -21.49
CA VAL A 464 17.26 5.33 -20.31
C VAL A 464 18.31 4.24 -20.15
N PRO A 465 19.61 4.59 -20.00
CA PRO A 465 20.66 3.61 -19.72
C PRO A 465 20.38 2.80 -18.45
N ASP A 466 20.62 1.49 -18.53
CA ASP A 466 20.41 0.55 -17.43
C ASP A 466 21.56 0.60 -16.40
N GLU A 467 21.74 1.78 -15.82
CA GLU A 467 22.80 2.08 -14.86
C GLU A 467 22.19 2.46 -13.50
N PRO A 468 22.60 1.81 -12.38
CA PRO A 468 21.99 2.06 -11.07
C PRO A 468 22.01 3.53 -10.63
N ARG A 469 23.10 4.26 -10.91
CA ARG A 469 23.21 5.69 -10.56
C ARG A 469 22.27 6.55 -11.39
N THR A 470 22.15 6.27 -12.68
CA THR A 470 21.27 6.98 -13.61
C THR A 470 19.81 6.80 -13.20
N ILE A 471 19.40 5.56 -12.89
CA ILE A 471 18.04 5.25 -12.42
C ILE A 471 17.76 5.93 -11.07
N ALA A 472 18.71 5.91 -10.13
CA ALA A 472 18.54 6.57 -8.83
C ALA A 472 18.35 8.09 -8.95
N THR A 473 19.19 8.76 -9.76
CA THR A 473 19.06 10.20 -10.03
C THR A 473 17.74 10.54 -10.72
N LEU A 474 17.34 9.72 -11.69
CA LEU A 474 16.07 9.91 -12.39
C LEU A 474 14.88 9.78 -11.44
N ALA A 475 14.90 8.79 -10.54
CA ALA A 475 13.82 8.56 -9.59
C ALA A 475 13.58 9.75 -8.64
N GLU A 476 14.61 10.54 -8.30
CA GLU A 476 14.44 11.73 -7.44
C GLU A 476 13.51 12.79 -8.05
N ARG A 477 13.36 12.83 -9.39
CA ARG A 477 12.42 13.75 -10.07
C ARG A 477 10.96 13.43 -9.81
N TRP A 478 10.64 12.20 -9.42
CA TRP A 478 9.27 11.74 -9.25
C TRP A 478 8.81 11.77 -7.79
N ARG A 479 9.62 12.35 -6.90
CA ARG A 479 9.21 12.56 -5.51
C ARG A 479 8.11 13.62 -5.44
N PRO A 480 7.14 13.48 -4.53
CA PRO A 480 7.03 12.45 -3.49
C PRO A 480 6.22 11.20 -3.92
N LEU A 481 6.04 10.96 -5.22
CA LEU A 481 5.12 9.95 -5.78
C LEU A 481 5.83 8.84 -6.56
N ARG A 482 7.04 8.44 -6.13
CA ARG A 482 7.81 7.42 -6.86
C ARG A 482 7.12 6.05 -6.94
N SER A 483 6.20 5.72 -6.04
CA SER A 483 5.40 4.49 -6.14
C SER A 483 4.50 4.47 -7.38
N TYR A 484 3.95 5.62 -7.77
CA TYR A 484 3.18 5.78 -9.00
C TYR A 484 4.08 5.68 -10.22
N ALA A 485 5.28 6.27 -10.17
CA ALA A 485 6.29 6.08 -11.21
C ALA A 485 6.59 4.59 -11.44
N ALA A 486 6.89 3.84 -10.36
CA ALA A 486 7.12 2.40 -10.44
C ALA A 486 5.93 1.66 -11.06
N GLN A 487 4.70 2.03 -10.69
CA GLN A 487 3.49 1.43 -11.22
C GLN A 487 3.24 1.73 -12.71
N HIS A 488 3.50 2.95 -13.18
CA HIS A 488 3.45 3.28 -14.61
C HIS A 488 4.53 2.52 -15.38
N LEU A 489 5.74 2.40 -14.85
CA LEU A 489 6.83 1.65 -15.48
C LEU A 489 6.55 0.14 -15.53
N TRP A 490 6.02 -0.47 -14.48
CA TRP A 490 5.64 -1.89 -14.49
C TRP A 490 4.53 -2.23 -15.49
N THR A 491 3.69 -1.25 -15.79
CA THR A 491 2.57 -1.42 -16.71
C THR A 491 2.85 -0.88 -18.11
N PHE A 492 4.03 -0.28 -18.31
CA PHE A 492 4.54 0.10 -19.61
C PHE A 492 4.83 -1.15 -20.44
N ARG A 493 4.30 -1.17 -21.66
CA ARG A 493 4.60 -2.17 -22.67
C ARG A 493 5.44 -1.50 -23.74
N SER A 494 6.70 -1.90 -23.87
CA SER A 494 7.52 -1.46 -25.01
C SER A 494 6.90 -1.99 -26.30
N VAL A 495 6.63 -1.11 -27.25
CA VAL A 495 6.27 -1.50 -28.62
C VAL A 495 7.57 -1.83 -29.35
N ASP A 496 7.66 -3.03 -29.92
CA ASP A 496 8.80 -3.43 -30.77
C ASP A 496 8.82 -2.53 -32.03
N PRO A 497 9.99 -2.22 -32.65
CA PRO A 497 10.05 -1.39 -33.87
C PRO A 497 9.22 -1.91 -35.05
N ALA A 498 8.74 -3.15 -34.98
CA ALA A 498 7.85 -3.80 -35.95
C ALA A 498 6.34 -3.71 -35.62
N GLY A 499 5.93 -2.93 -34.60
CA GLY A 499 4.52 -2.62 -34.35
C GLY A 499 3.65 -3.79 -33.82
N ARG A 500 4.25 -4.89 -33.36
CA ARG A 500 3.51 -6.01 -32.77
C ARG A 500 3.44 -5.88 -31.24
N ALA A 501 2.24 -5.93 -30.67
CA ALA A 501 2.07 -6.15 -29.24
C ALA A 501 2.64 -7.53 -28.89
N ARG A 502 3.73 -7.58 -28.12
CA ARG A 502 4.26 -8.86 -27.61
C ARG A 502 3.22 -9.48 -26.68
N SER A 503 2.76 -10.68 -27.01
CA SER A 503 1.91 -11.49 -26.15
C SER A 503 2.69 -11.99 -24.94
N ASP A 504 2.03 -11.99 -23.79
CA ASP A 504 2.60 -12.38 -22.50
C ASP A 504 3.12 -13.83 -22.54
N ARG A 505 4.44 -13.97 -22.57
CA ARG A 505 5.13 -15.10 -21.94
C ARG A 505 6.14 -14.53 -20.94
N PRO A 506 6.04 -14.84 -19.64
CA PRO A 506 7.07 -14.46 -18.68
C PRO A 506 8.36 -15.20 -19.04
N GLY A 507 9.38 -14.43 -19.43
CA GLY A 507 10.68 -14.94 -19.88
C GLY A 507 11.37 -15.77 -18.80
N GLY A 508 11.46 -17.08 -19.05
CA GLY A 508 12.56 -17.92 -18.60
C GLY A 508 13.34 -18.30 -19.85
N GLU A 509 14.48 -17.64 -20.10
CA GLU A 509 15.43 -18.13 -21.11
C GLU A 509 16.42 -19.06 -20.41
N ARG A 510 16.40 -20.30 -20.90
CA ARG A 510 17.36 -21.34 -20.58
C ARG A 510 18.71 -20.92 -21.17
N LEU A 511 19.78 -21.04 -20.38
CA LEU A 511 21.13 -21.08 -20.92
C LEU A 511 21.25 -22.37 -21.72
N ASP A 512 21.24 -22.23 -23.05
CA ASP A 512 21.48 -23.31 -23.99
C ASP A 512 23.00 -23.50 -24.13
N THR A 513 23.53 -24.45 -23.37
CA THR A 513 24.86 -25.02 -23.62
C THR A 513 24.65 -26.43 -24.16
N ASP A 514 24.49 -26.57 -25.46
CA ASP A 514 25.17 -27.65 -26.19
C ASP A 514 25.09 -27.44 -27.70
N ARG A 515 26.27 -27.33 -28.32
CA ARG A 515 26.44 -27.26 -29.76
C ARG A 515 27.34 -28.42 -30.18
N PRO A 516 26.84 -29.49 -30.81
CA PRO A 516 27.71 -30.42 -31.49
C PRO A 516 28.04 -29.91 -32.90
N ARG A 517 29.34 -29.95 -33.23
CA ARG A 517 29.88 -29.62 -34.56
C ARG A 517 29.36 -30.60 -35.62
N ALA A 518 29.05 -30.05 -36.79
CA ALA A 518 28.73 -30.79 -38.00
C ALA A 518 29.93 -31.63 -38.49
N GLY A 519 29.68 -32.89 -38.81
CA GLY A 519 30.56 -33.77 -39.57
C GLY A 519 29.78 -34.34 -40.77
N HIS A 520 30.37 -34.23 -41.96
CA HIS A 520 29.81 -34.64 -43.25
C HIS A 520 29.66 -36.17 -43.42
N PRO A 521 28.84 -36.63 -44.38
CA PRO A 521 28.41 -38.02 -44.52
C PRO A 521 29.31 -38.82 -45.48
N ARG A 522 29.48 -40.13 -45.21
CA ARG A 522 29.88 -41.14 -46.21
C ARG A 522 29.29 -42.52 -45.90
N ASP A 523 28.40 -42.93 -46.80
CA ASP A 523 28.42 -44.15 -47.60
C ASP A 523 28.22 -45.57 -47.00
N SER A 524 27.30 -46.26 -47.68
CA SER A 524 27.25 -47.67 -48.13
C SER A 524 27.16 -48.87 -47.14
N SER A 525 25.94 -49.45 -47.15
CA SER A 525 25.58 -50.84 -47.49
C SER A 525 25.88 -52.04 -46.55
N ALA A 526 24.82 -52.87 -46.45
CA ALA A 526 24.79 -54.35 -46.48
C ALA A 526 24.57 -55.14 -45.16
N GLY A 527 23.64 -56.12 -45.24
CA GLY A 527 23.53 -57.30 -44.35
C GLY A 527 22.17 -57.44 -43.63
N ALA A 528 21.11 -57.95 -44.28
CA ALA A 528 20.65 -59.36 -44.30
C ALA A 528 19.80 -59.80 -43.08
N ARG A 529 18.48 -60.04 -43.27
CA ARG A 529 17.73 -61.35 -43.27
C ARG A 529 17.68 -62.02 -41.87
N THR A 530 16.57 -62.48 -41.27
CA THR A 530 15.43 -63.32 -41.72
C THR A 530 14.29 -63.30 -40.66
N GLY A 531 13.00 -63.41 -41.07
CA GLY A 531 11.98 -64.43 -40.66
C GLY A 531 11.33 -64.21 -39.27
N HIS A 532 10.03 -64.33 -38.98
CA HIS A 532 8.81 -64.96 -39.53
C HIS A 532 7.59 -64.18 -38.97
N ALA A 533 6.54 -63.85 -39.73
CA ALA A 533 5.25 -64.58 -39.88
C ALA A 533 4.57 -64.96 -38.54
N LYS A 534 3.26 -64.76 -38.27
CA LYS A 534 2.08 -64.52 -39.14
C LYS A 534 0.83 -64.22 -38.26
N ALA A 535 -0.18 -63.58 -38.87
CA ALA A 535 -1.65 -63.76 -38.71
C ALA A 535 -2.34 -63.19 -37.44
N ARG A 536 -3.57 -62.63 -37.45
CA ARG A 536 -4.71 -62.47 -38.40
C ARG A 536 -5.69 -61.46 -37.71
N ARG A 537 -6.14 -60.32 -38.29
CA ARG A 537 -7.39 -60.06 -39.07
C ARG A 537 -8.52 -61.09 -38.84
N THR A 538 -9.76 -60.74 -38.44
CA THR A 538 -10.84 -59.99 -39.15
C THR A 538 -12.02 -59.84 -38.16
N ASP A 539 -12.63 -58.67 -37.93
CA ASP A 539 -13.78 -58.03 -38.63
C ASP A 539 -15.10 -58.08 -37.83
N THR A 540 -15.68 -56.88 -37.65
CA THR A 540 -17.11 -56.45 -37.72
C THR A 540 -18.24 -57.50 -37.56
N HIS A 541 -19.37 -57.25 -36.86
CA HIS A 541 -20.33 -56.14 -37.03
C HIS A 541 -21.53 -56.29 -36.05
N HIS A 542 -22.25 -55.18 -35.85
CA HIS A 542 -23.71 -55.04 -35.54
C HIS A 542 -24.27 -55.20 -34.11
N GLY A 543 -25.09 -54.21 -33.70
CA GLY A 543 -26.00 -54.33 -32.56
C GLY A 543 -26.55 -53.02 -31.97
N THR A 544 -27.25 -52.22 -32.76
CA THR A 544 -28.13 -51.12 -32.28
C THR A 544 -29.33 -51.68 -31.51
N ILE A 545 -29.80 -51.03 -30.44
CA ILE A 545 -31.24 -50.82 -30.12
C ILE A 545 -31.41 -49.81 -28.95
N ARG A 546 -32.18 -48.76 -29.21
CA ARG A 546 -32.82 -47.84 -28.25
C ARG A 546 -34.04 -48.52 -27.61
N ARG A 547 -34.40 -48.15 -26.37
CA ARG A 547 -35.80 -47.79 -26.05
C ARG A 547 -35.90 -46.94 -24.78
N ARG A 548 -36.73 -45.90 -24.90
CA ARG A 548 -37.27 -45.02 -23.85
C ARG A 548 -38.40 -45.72 -23.09
N GLY A 549 -38.68 -45.28 -21.86
CA GLY A 549 -39.95 -45.47 -21.16
C GLY A 549 -40.09 -44.47 -20.02
N HIS A 550 -41.19 -43.68 -20.04
CA HIS A 550 -41.57 -42.62 -19.12
C HIS A 550 -42.36 -43.12 -17.90
N ALA A 551 -42.50 -42.20 -16.92
CA ALA A 551 -43.65 -41.92 -16.04
C ALA A 551 -43.65 -42.54 -14.63
N ALA A 552 -43.40 -41.70 -13.63
CA ALA A 552 -44.38 -41.20 -12.66
C ALA A 552 -43.85 -39.88 -12.06
#